data_AF-A0A9X2F7F2-F1
#
_entry.id   AF-A0A9X2F7F2-F1
#
_cell.length_a   1.000
_cell.length_b   1.000
_cell.length_c   1.000
_cell.angle_alpha   90.00
_cell.angle_beta   90.00
_cell.angle_gamma   90.00
#
_symmetry.space_group_name_H-M   'P 1'
#
loop_
_entity.id
_entity.type
_entity.pdbx_description
1 polymer ?
#
loop_
_entity_poly.entity_id
_entity_poly.type
_entity_poly.pdbx_seq_one_letter_code
_entity_poly.pdbx_strand_id
1 'polypeptide(L)'
;MLPAIQAARGSARNTQCKNNLRQLGIASQNHVSALGYFPPGTTAQEYPAVPAAPWTFYRWSGLAHVSPYMENTAAYDAIDLTVPLYTPQLVVSDENVDAVRIRVPEFLCPSDIGQTENTDFAPTNYALCTGSGIGGGAPHDTDGLAFENSRVRPARIQDGLSNTALASESTLGQPAGNGATDHDTQLEYKFITRKDLTESRCASTQQWNVTDPRGFAWVNGEYRCAMYNHYLLPNSAVPDCMGVEAGFNSTPQTRFRPYGWRAARSNHSGGVNVLMADGSVMFVSDDVDLAVWQAMATRDGGELPPQ
;
A
#
# COMPACT_ATOMS: atom_id res chain seq x y z
N MET A 1 -17.18 -12.58 -29.29
CA MET A 1 -15.74 -12.26 -29.21
C MET A 1 -15.00 -13.55 -28.85
N LEU A 2 -14.09 -14.01 -29.71
CA LEU A 2 -13.47 -15.34 -29.60
C LEU A 2 -12.54 -15.45 -28.36
N PRO A 3 -12.52 -16.58 -27.64
CA PRO A 3 -11.70 -16.79 -26.43
C PRO A 3 -10.21 -16.43 -26.59
N ALA A 4 -9.63 -16.69 -27.77
CA ALA A 4 -8.22 -16.39 -28.05
C ALA A 4 -7.89 -14.88 -28.04
N ILE A 5 -8.83 -14.03 -28.47
CA ILE A 5 -8.65 -12.57 -28.48
C ILE A 5 -8.74 -12.02 -27.04
N GLN A 6 -9.60 -12.60 -26.21
CA GLN A 6 -9.71 -12.22 -24.79
C GLN A 6 -8.47 -12.66 -24.00
N ALA A 7 -7.95 -13.86 -24.25
CA ALA A 7 -6.71 -14.34 -23.65
C ALA A 7 -5.49 -13.48 -24.03
N ALA A 8 -5.35 -13.11 -25.31
CA ALA A 8 -4.28 -12.23 -25.77
C ALA A 8 -4.33 -10.83 -25.11
N ARG A 9 -5.54 -10.26 -24.96
CA ARG A 9 -5.75 -8.98 -24.25
C ARG A 9 -5.48 -9.09 -22.75
N GLY A 10 -5.78 -10.22 -22.12
CA GLY A 10 -5.43 -10.47 -20.72
C GLY A 10 -3.91 -10.53 -20.51
N SER A 11 -3.20 -11.26 -21.38
CA SER A 11 -1.74 -11.37 -21.33
C SER A 11 -1.03 -10.02 -21.54
N ALA A 12 -1.51 -9.20 -22.48
CA ALA A 12 -0.98 -7.85 -22.70
C ALA A 12 -1.14 -6.95 -21.48
N ARG A 13 -2.30 -7.00 -20.80
CA ARG A 13 -2.55 -6.22 -19.58
C ARG A 13 -1.68 -6.67 -18.40
N ASN A 14 -1.50 -7.97 -18.20
CA ASN A 14 -0.55 -8.50 -17.21
C ASN A 14 0.89 -8.04 -17.48
N THR A 15 1.31 -8.10 -18.74
CA THR A 15 2.64 -7.60 -19.15
C THR A 15 2.82 -6.12 -18.81
N GLN A 16 1.79 -5.29 -19.03
CA GLN A 16 1.85 -3.88 -18.67
C GLN A 16 1.89 -3.68 -17.14
N CYS A 17 1.10 -4.42 -16.34
CA CYS A 17 1.16 -4.29 -14.89
C CYS A 17 2.52 -4.70 -14.32
N LYS A 18 3.17 -5.73 -14.90
CA LYS A 18 4.58 -6.07 -14.58
C LYS A 18 5.55 -4.94 -14.94
N ASN A 19 5.35 -4.30 -16.09
CA ASN A 19 6.19 -3.18 -16.51
C ASN A 19 6.05 -1.97 -15.58
N ASN A 20 4.83 -1.65 -15.14
CA ASN A 20 4.58 -0.62 -14.14
C ASN A 20 5.31 -0.91 -12.82
N LEU A 21 5.26 -2.16 -12.31
CA LEU A 21 6.04 -2.57 -11.15
C LEU A 21 7.55 -2.43 -11.39
N ARG A 22 8.06 -2.75 -12.58
CA ARG A 22 9.48 -2.54 -12.91
C ARG A 22 9.85 -1.06 -12.89
N GLN A 23 8.98 -0.17 -13.39
CA GLN A 23 9.21 1.28 -13.31
C GLN A 23 9.26 1.75 -11.86
N LEU A 24 8.36 1.25 -11.01
CA LEU A 24 8.41 1.49 -9.57
C LEU A 24 9.71 0.95 -8.94
N GLY A 25 10.18 -0.22 -9.40
CA GLY A 25 11.46 -0.81 -9.00
C GLY A 25 12.65 0.07 -9.35
N ILE A 26 12.73 0.54 -10.60
CA ILE A 26 13.78 1.46 -11.07
C ILE A 26 13.77 2.75 -10.25
N ALA A 27 12.59 3.36 -10.07
CA ALA A 27 12.45 4.56 -9.26
C ALA A 27 12.87 4.35 -7.80
N SER A 28 12.56 3.18 -7.24
CA SER A 28 12.99 2.80 -5.89
C SER A 28 14.51 2.63 -5.79
N GLN A 29 15.17 2.03 -6.80
CA GLN A 29 16.63 1.95 -6.86
C GLN A 29 17.28 3.33 -6.99
N ASN A 30 16.70 4.21 -7.80
CA ASN A 30 17.15 5.61 -7.93
C ASN A 30 17.02 6.36 -6.60
N HIS A 31 15.90 6.17 -5.89
CA HIS A 31 15.70 6.69 -4.53
C HIS A 31 16.77 6.16 -3.56
N VAL A 32 17.04 4.85 -3.58
CA VAL A 32 18.12 4.24 -2.79
C VAL A 32 19.49 4.81 -3.15
N SER A 33 19.78 5.02 -4.44
CA SER A 33 21.04 5.60 -4.90
C SER A 33 21.21 7.04 -4.42
N ALA A 34 20.14 7.83 -4.36
CA ALA A 34 20.18 9.22 -3.95
C ALA A 34 20.23 9.39 -2.42
N LEU A 35 19.46 8.59 -1.68
CA LEU A 35 19.22 8.78 -0.24
C LEU A 35 19.81 7.68 0.65
N GLY A 36 20.23 6.56 0.07
CA GLY A 36 20.85 5.43 0.77
C GLY A 36 19.88 4.44 1.41
N TYR A 37 18.57 4.58 1.18
CA TYR A 37 17.53 3.74 1.78
C TYR A 37 16.29 3.59 0.87
N PHE A 38 15.52 2.51 1.06
CA PHE A 38 14.24 2.26 0.38
C PHE A 38 13.16 3.25 0.83
N PRO A 39 12.19 3.62 -0.02
CA PRO A 39 11.14 4.58 0.33
C PRO A 39 10.35 4.13 1.57
N PRO A 40 9.93 5.07 2.44
CA PRO A 40 9.11 4.73 3.59
C PRO A 40 7.71 4.29 3.17
N GLY A 41 7.03 3.48 3.99
CA GLY A 41 5.62 3.15 3.73
C GLY A 41 4.72 4.39 3.92
N THR A 42 5.04 5.19 4.92
CA THR A 42 4.34 6.44 5.26
C THR A 42 5.23 7.38 6.06
N THR A 43 4.96 8.68 6.01
CA THR A 43 5.65 9.67 6.86
C THR A 43 4.79 10.10 8.04
N ALA A 44 5.40 10.23 9.22
CA ALA A 44 4.77 10.88 10.36
C ALA A 44 5.76 11.85 11.00
N GLN A 45 5.39 13.11 11.13
CA GLN A 45 6.24 14.11 11.79
C GLN A 45 5.40 15.17 12.49
N GLU A 46 6.00 15.82 13.48
CA GLU A 46 5.38 16.96 14.15
C GLU A 46 5.03 18.06 13.16
N TYR A 47 3.88 18.71 13.35
CA TYR A 47 3.52 19.92 12.62
C TYR A 47 3.77 21.14 13.53
N PRO A 48 4.89 21.87 13.39
CA PRO A 48 5.27 22.90 14.37
C PRO A 48 4.27 24.05 14.47
N ALA A 49 3.60 24.40 13.37
CA ALA A 49 2.57 25.44 13.38
C ALA A 49 1.31 25.02 14.15
N VAL A 50 1.06 23.71 14.28
CA VAL A 50 -0.08 23.15 15.01
C VAL A 50 0.36 21.91 15.82
N PRO A 51 1.04 22.06 16.96
CA PRO A 51 1.62 20.92 17.71
C PRO A 51 0.60 19.88 18.19
N ALA A 52 -0.67 20.27 18.31
CA ALA A 52 -1.77 19.36 18.66
C ALA A 52 -2.29 18.53 17.47
N ALA A 53 -1.86 18.84 16.24
CA ALA A 53 -2.22 18.11 15.05
C ALA A 53 -1.56 16.72 15.05
N PRO A 54 -2.25 15.68 14.57
CA PRO A 54 -1.67 14.36 14.45
C PRO A 54 -0.45 14.35 13.54
N TRP A 55 0.62 13.69 13.96
CA TRP A 55 1.84 13.56 13.15
C TRP A 55 1.59 12.77 11.86
N THR A 56 0.61 11.87 11.94
CA THR A 56 0.07 11.07 10.84
C THR A 56 -0.64 11.90 9.78
N PHE A 57 -0.78 13.22 9.93
CA PHE A 57 -1.34 14.07 8.87
C PHE A 57 -0.37 14.34 7.73
N TYR A 58 0.93 14.12 7.96
CA TYR A 58 1.90 14.09 6.87
C TYR A 58 1.63 12.94 5.91
N ARG A 59 1.63 11.69 6.41
CA ARG A 59 1.25 10.43 5.74
C ARG A 59 1.49 10.35 4.22
N TRP A 60 2.60 10.88 3.75
CA TRP A 60 3.01 10.73 2.36
C TRP A 60 3.45 9.29 2.13
N SER A 61 2.89 8.65 1.12
CA SER A 61 3.19 7.26 0.76
C SER A 61 4.60 7.14 0.20
N GLY A 62 5.15 5.93 0.21
CA GLY A 62 6.39 5.69 -0.52
C GLY A 62 6.25 5.89 -2.03
N LEU A 63 5.03 5.79 -2.60
CA LEU A 63 4.77 6.17 -4.00
C LEU A 63 4.99 7.68 -4.23
N ALA A 64 4.61 8.53 -3.27
CA ALA A 64 4.93 9.96 -3.26
C ALA A 64 6.43 10.23 -3.15
N HIS A 65 7.15 9.41 -2.40
CA HIS A 65 8.61 9.55 -2.26
C HIS A 65 9.39 9.07 -3.48
N VAL A 66 8.90 8.09 -4.24
CA VAL A 66 9.57 7.58 -5.45
C VAL A 66 9.18 8.29 -6.73
N SER A 67 8.03 8.97 -6.78
CA SER A 67 7.62 9.74 -7.96
C SER A 67 8.67 10.72 -8.53
N PRO A 68 9.52 11.43 -7.75
CA PRO A 68 10.62 12.24 -8.32
C PRO A 68 11.64 11.44 -9.12
N TYR A 69 11.73 10.14 -8.86
CA TYR A 69 12.71 9.24 -9.45
C TYR A 69 12.13 8.42 -10.61
N MET A 70 10.90 8.73 -11.02
CA MET A 70 10.22 8.18 -12.19
C MET A 70 10.42 9.09 -13.41
N GLU A 71 10.28 8.53 -14.62
CA GLU A 71 10.48 9.28 -15.87
C GLU A 71 9.40 10.35 -16.14
N ASN A 72 8.20 10.20 -15.54
CA ASN A 72 7.07 11.11 -15.73
C ASN A 72 6.94 12.10 -14.54
N THR A 73 7.60 13.25 -14.65
CA THR A 73 7.84 14.19 -13.53
C THR A 73 6.69 15.14 -13.19
N ALA A 74 5.65 15.23 -14.04
CA ALA A 74 4.61 16.27 -13.90
C ALA A 74 3.82 16.21 -12.58
N ALA A 75 3.64 15.01 -12.01
CA ALA A 75 2.98 14.84 -10.71
C ALA A 75 3.87 15.26 -9.54
N TYR A 76 5.19 15.09 -9.68
CA TYR A 76 6.14 15.40 -8.61
C TYR A 76 6.49 16.89 -8.58
N ASP A 77 6.66 17.53 -9.73
CA ASP A 77 6.97 18.96 -9.77
C ASP A 77 5.88 19.83 -9.09
N ALA A 78 4.69 19.26 -8.90
CA ALA A 78 3.57 19.88 -8.22
C ALA A 78 3.42 19.54 -6.72
N ILE A 79 4.08 18.49 -6.21
CA ILE A 79 3.87 17.99 -4.83
C ILE A 79 4.89 18.54 -3.84
N ASP A 80 4.43 19.12 -2.73
CA ASP A 80 5.26 19.56 -1.62
C ASP A 80 5.12 18.59 -0.43
N LEU A 81 6.12 17.72 -0.27
CA LEU A 81 6.19 16.74 0.82
C LEU A 81 6.57 17.35 2.17
N THR A 82 6.98 18.63 2.21
CA THR A 82 7.36 19.34 3.45
C THR A 82 6.15 19.88 4.20
N VAL A 83 5.01 19.97 3.52
CA VAL A 83 3.69 20.32 4.07
C VAL A 83 2.94 19.03 4.41
N PRO A 84 2.14 18.99 5.49
CA PRO A 84 1.33 17.81 5.77
C PRO A 84 0.33 17.56 4.64
N LEU A 85 0.01 16.29 4.35
CA LEU A 85 -1.02 15.97 3.36
C LEU A 85 -2.39 16.52 3.80
N TYR A 86 -2.69 16.51 5.11
CA TYR A 86 -3.95 17.02 5.65
C TYR A 86 -3.76 18.13 6.68
N THR A 87 -4.69 19.08 6.67
CA THR A 87 -4.83 20.10 7.70
C THR A 87 -5.51 19.54 8.96
N PRO A 88 -5.47 20.25 10.10
CA PRO A 88 -6.25 19.91 11.31
C PRO A 88 -7.76 19.70 11.05
N GLN A 89 -8.30 20.27 9.98
CA GLN A 89 -9.70 20.17 9.56
C GLN A 89 -9.99 18.93 8.68
N LEU A 90 -9.02 18.02 8.51
CA LEU A 90 -9.13 16.80 7.69
C LEU A 90 -9.38 17.07 6.20
N VAL A 91 -8.94 18.23 5.70
CA VAL A 91 -8.92 18.55 4.27
C VAL A 91 -7.48 18.54 3.75
N VAL A 92 -7.28 18.30 2.45
CA VAL A 92 -5.96 18.36 1.82
C VAL A 92 -5.37 19.75 1.99
N SER A 93 -4.09 19.85 2.32
CA SER A 93 -3.40 21.15 2.42
C SER A 93 -3.38 21.86 1.07
N ASP A 94 -3.65 23.16 1.08
CA ASP A 94 -3.89 23.98 -0.12
C ASP A 94 -2.76 23.86 -1.16
N GLU A 95 -1.52 23.72 -0.71
CA GLU A 95 -0.31 23.57 -1.53
C GLU A 95 -0.35 22.32 -2.42
N ASN A 96 -1.08 21.29 -2.02
CA ASN A 96 -1.07 19.98 -2.67
C ASN A 96 -2.41 19.59 -3.32
N VAL A 97 -3.46 20.41 -3.21
CA VAL A 97 -4.82 20.07 -3.68
C VAL A 97 -4.86 19.60 -5.14
N ASP A 98 -4.10 20.26 -6.02
CA ASP A 98 -4.06 19.88 -7.42
C ASP A 98 -3.13 18.68 -7.66
N ALA A 99 -2.00 18.62 -6.97
CA ALA A 99 -0.99 17.58 -7.13
C ALA A 99 -1.54 16.18 -6.79
N VAL A 100 -2.33 16.07 -5.73
CA VAL A 100 -2.88 14.78 -5.29
C VAL A 100 -3.94 14.20 -6.24
N ARG A 101 -4.49 15.03 -7.14
CA ARG A 101 -5.47 14.65 -8.17
C ARG A 101 -4.82 14.23 -9.49
N ILE A 102 -3.51 14.43 -9.65
CA ILE A 102 -2.80 14.03 -10.87
C ILE A 102 -2.76 12.51 -10.95
N ARG A 103 -3.34 11.96 -12.02
CA ARG A 103 -3.28 10.53 -12.32
C ARG A 103 -1.90 10.19 -12.88
N VAL A 104 -1.24 9.24 -12.21
CA VAL A 104 0.03 8.66 -12.65
C VAL A 104 -0.26 7.32 -13.32
N PRO A 105 -0.19 7.20 -14.66
CA PRO A 105 -0.54 5.97 -15.36
C PRO A 105 0.26 4.75 -14.91
N GLU A 106 1.51 4.96 -14.50
CA GLU A 106 2.41 3.92 -13.98
C GLU A 106 1.92 3.36 -12.64
N PHE A 107 1.06 4.08 -11.92
CA PHE A 107 0.43 3.57 -10.69
C PHE A 107 -0.90 2.85 -10.93
N LEU A 108 -1.34 2.71 -12.19
CA LEU A 108 -2.61 2.08 -12.53
C LEU A 108 -2.37 0.80 -13.34
N CYS A 109 -2.93 -0.31 -12.88
CA CYS A 109 -2.82 -1.59 -13.57
C CYS A 109 -3.96 -1.70 -14.59
N PRO A 110 -3.71 -1.79 -15.91
CA PRO A 110 -4.79 -1.87 -16.91
C PRO A 110 -5.66 -3.14 -16.84
N SER A 111 -5.26 -4.15 -16.06
CA SER A 111 -6.13 -5.29 -15.74
C SER A 111 -7.25 -4.93 -14.77
N ASP A 112 -7.10 -3.82 -14.04
CA ASP A 112 -8.12 -3.28 -13.16
C ASP A 112 -8.75 -2.04 -13.79
N ILE A 113 -9.98 -2.22 -14.27
CA ILE A 113 -10.78 -1.15 -14.87
C ILE A 113 -11.70 -0.48 -13.84
N GLY A 114 -11.57 -0.85 -12.56
CA GLY A 114 -12.29 -0.21 -11.47
C GLY A 114 -12.06 1.30 -11.50
N GLN A 115 -13.13 2.07 -11.30
CA GLN A 115 -13.00 3.50 -11.06
C GLN A 115 -13.25 3.76 -9.59
N THR A 116 -12.27 4.35 -8.92
CA THR A 116 -12.54 5.01 -7.65
C THR A 116 -13.32 6.28 -7.97
N GLU A 117 -14.54 6.41 -7.47
CA GLU A 117 -15.36 7.62 -7.66
C GLU A 117 -14.83 8.84 -6.87
N ASN A 118 -13.69 8.69 -6.16
CA ASN A 118 -13.05 9.77 -5.43
C ASN A 118 -12.44 10.80 -6.41
N THR A 119 -12.92 12.04 -6.33
CA THR A 119 -12.44 13.19 -7.13
C THR A 119 -11.34 13.99 -6.44
N ASP A 120 -11.10 13.73 -5.16
CA ASP A 120 -10.11 14.44 -4.35
C ASP A 120 -8.71 13.83 -4.46
N PHE A 121 -8.62 12.57 -4.88
CA PHE A 121 -7.35 11.88 -5.04
C PHE A 121 -7.31 11.05 -6.33
N ALA A 122 -6.13 10.95 -6.92
CA ALA A 122 -5.87 9.96 -7.96
C ALA A 122 -5.54 8.59 -7.32
N PRO A 123 -6.05 7.48 -7.91
CA PRO A 123 -5.90 6.16 -7.31
C PRO A 123 -4.55 5.49 -7.58
N THR A 124 -4.33 4.34 -6.93
CA THR A 124 -3.20 3.42 -7.18
C THR A 124 -3.61 1.96 -7.10
N ASN A 125 -3.03 1.14 -7.98
CA ASN A 125 -3.08 -0.32 -7.99
C ASN A 125 -1.83 -0.97 -7.39
N TYR A 126 -0.92 -0.20 -6.80
CA TYR A 126 0.31 -0.72 -6.23
C TYR A 126 0.47 -0.25 -4.80
N ALA A 127 0.93 -1.15 -3.95
CA ALA A 127 1.13 -0.91 -2.53
C ALA A 127 2.49 -1.44 -2.10
N LEU A 128 3.14 -0.74 -1.18
CA LEU A 128 4.41 -1.16 -0.59
C LEU A 128 4.21 -2.19 0.52
N CYS A 129 5.14 -3.14 0.61
CA CYS A 129 5.09 -4.21 1.59
C CYS A 129 5.59 -3.70 2.95
N THR A 130 4.69 -3.74 3.94
CA THR A 130 5.02 -3.41 5.33
C THR A 130 5.68 -4.57 6.06
N GLY A 131 5.52 -5.81 5.58
CA GLY A 131 6.10 -7.00 6.20
C GLY A 131 5.13 -8.19 6.23
N SER A 132 5.35 -9.09 7.18
CA SER A 132 4.53 -10.28 7.42
C SER A 132 3.11 -9.94 7.91
N GLY A 133 2.94 -8.76 8.53
CA GLY A 133 1.68 -8.35 9.16
C GLY A 133 1.39 -9.06 10.49
N ILE A 134 2.31 -9.87 11.00
CA ILE A 134 2.23 -10.46 12.35
C ILE A 134 2.14 -9.33 13.38
N GLY A 135 1.40 -9.56 14.47
CA GLY A 135 1.17 -8.53 15.50
C GLY A 135 0.12 -7.48 15.12
N GLY A 136 -0.71 -7.75 14.11
CA GLY A 136 -1.83 -6.87 13.72
C GLY A 136 -1.50 -5.87 12.60
N GLY A 137 -0.35 -6.04 11.94
CA GLY A 137 0.04 -5.21 10.79
C GLY A 137 0.18 -3.74 11.15
N ALA A 138 0.81 -3.45 12.29
CA ALA A 138 1.15 -2.09 12.66
C ALA A 138 2.39 -1.65 11.86
N PRO A 139 2.35 -0.58 11.05
CA PRO A 139 3.44 -0.19 10.17
C PRO A 139 4.54 0.55 10.96
N HIS A 140 4.67 0.33 12.26
CA HIS A 140 5.70 0.91 13.12
C HIS A 140 6.42 -0.12 13.97
N ASP A 141 5.87 -1.34 14.02
CA ASP A 141 6.45 -2.50 14.66
C ASP A 141 6.28 -3.66 13.69
N THR A 142 7.15 -3.68 12.70
CA THR A 142 7.04 -4.61 11.57
C THR A 142 8.40 -4.97 11.01
N ASP A 143 8.43 -6.04 10.23
CA ASP A 143 9.61 -6.76 9.73
C ASP A 143 9.89 -6.50 8.24
N GLY A 144 9.05 -5.76 7.53
CA GLY A 144 9.24 -5.44 6.12
C GLY A 144 10.07 -4.20 5.83
N LEU A 145 10.08 -3.79 4.56
CA LEU A 145 10.90 -2.67 4.07
C LEU A 145 10.24 -1.31 4.22
N ALA A 146 8.93 -1.24 4.00
CA ALA A 146 8.20 0.02 3.88
C ALA A 146 7.26 0.20 5.08
N PHE A 147 7.77 0.83 6.13
CA PHE A 147 7.01 1.15 7.34
C PHE A 147 7.14 2.65 7.68
N GLU A 148 6.44 3.12 8.71
CA GLU A 148 6.39 4.52 9.14
C GLU A 148 7.80 5.07 9.35
N ASN A 149 8.13 6.13 8.62
CA ASN A 149 9.44 6.80 8.63
C ASN A 149 10.65 5.88 8.38
N SER A 150 10.43 4.71 7.78
CA SER A 150 11.50 3.74 7.54
C SER A 150 12.61 4.30 6.65
N ARG A 151 13.83 3.86 6.96
CA ARG A 151 15.06 4.18 6.22
C ARG A 151 15.90 2.91 6.07
N VAL A 152 15.27 1.85 5.57
CA VAL A 152 15.93 0.54 5.42
C VAL A 152 16.98 0.62 4.33
N ARG A 153 18.23 0.37 4.70
CA ARG A 153 19.36 0.34 3.75
C ARG A 153 19.46 -1.05 3.12
N PRO A 154 19.87 -1.18 1.85
CA PRO A 154 20.09 -2.48 1.21
C PRO A 154 20.92 -3.46 2.05
N ALA A 155 21.99 -2.98 2.70
CA ALA A 155 22.87 -3.79 3.54
C ALA A 155 22.21 -4.36 4.81
N ARG A 156 20.97 -3.97 5.14
CA ARG A 156 20.22 -4.48 6.30
C ARG A 156 19.25 -5.61 5.95
N ILE A 157 19.15 -5.97 4.67
CA ILE A 157 18.26 -7.02 4.18
C ILE A 157 19.07 -8.32 4.10
N GLN A 158 18.86 -9.20 5.08
CA GLN A 158 19.74 -10.37 5.27
C GLN A 158 19.48 -11.49 4.26
N ASP A 159 18.21 -11.68 3.85
CA ASP A 159 17.82 -12.71 2.88
C ASP A 159 18.12 -12.33 1.42
N GLY A 160 18.65 -11.12 1.20
CA GLY A 160 19.01 -10.61 -0.11
C GLY A 160 17.88 -9.85 -0.80
N LEU A 161 18.25 -8.83 -1.57
CA LEU A 161 17.31 -7.93 -2.24
C LEU A 161 16.33 -8.64 -3.18
N SER A 162 16.77 -9.73 -3.82
CA SER A 162 15.95 -10.50 -4.76
C SER A 162 14.91 -11.40 -4.07
N ASN A 163 15.02 -11.60 -2.76
CA ASN A 163 14.13 -12.47 -1.99
C ASN A 163 13.17 -11.68 -1.08
N THR A 164 13.34 -10.36 -0.95
CA THR A 164 12.47 -9.51 -0.14
C THR A 164 11.51 -8.70 -1.01
N ALA A 165 10.22 -8.79 -0.74
CA ALA A 165 9.16 -8.05 -1.39
C ALA A 165 9.23 -6.56 -1.02
N LEU A 166 9.17 -5.70 -2.03
CA LEU A 166 9.09 -4.25 -1.89
C LEU A 166 7.66 -3.75 -2.13
N ALA A 167 7.00 -4.25 -3.18
CA ALA A 167 5.65 -3.83 -3.53
C ALA A 167 4.87 -4.95 -4.20
N SER A 168 3.55 -4.85 -4.23
CA SER A 168 2.68 -5.76 -4.97
C SER A 168 1.45 -5.03 -5.48
N GLU A 169 0.72 -5.72 -6.35
CA GLU A 169 -0.58 -5.28 -6.85
C GLU A 169 -1.64 -5.24 -5.74
N SER A 170 -2.53 -4.26 -5.86
CA SER A 170 -3.82 -4.18 -5.19
C SER A 170 -4.88 -3.84 -6.23
N THR A 171 -6.03 -4.49 -6.12
CA THR A 171 -7.26 -4.04 -6.79
C THR A 171 -7.76 -2.73 -6.17
N LEU A 172 -8.36 -1.89 -7.00
CA LEU A 172 -9.14 -0.73 -6.61
C LEU A 172 -10.44 -1.23 -5.96
N GLY A 173 -10.81 -0.60 -4.85
CA GLY A 173 -12.03 -0.96 -4.17
C GLY A 173 -13.25 -0.35 -4.84
N GLN A 174 -14.41 -0.89 -4.49
CA GLN A 174 -15.71 -0.29 -4.81
C GLN A 174 -16.27 0.42 -3.58
N PRO A 175 -17.08 1.47 -3.73
CA PRO A 175 -17.79 2.07 -2.59
C PRO A 175 -18.72 1.02 -1.95
N ALA A 176 -18.68 0.86 -0.62
CA ALA A 176 -19.73 0.11 0.06
C ALA A 176 -20.92 1.05 0.29
N GLY A 177 -22.11 0.67 -0.16
CA GLY A 177 -23.32 1.33 0.30
C GLY A 177 -23.46 1.12 1.81
N ASN A 178 -23.63 2.19 2.60
CA ASN A 178 -23.94 2.05 4.03
C ASN A 178 -25.19 1.17 4.20
N GLY A 179 -25.04 -0.02 4.79
CA GLY A 179 -26.11 -1.01 4.94
C GLY A 179 -26.20 -2.07 3.84
N ALA A 180 -25.21 -2.16 2.94
CA ALA A 180 -25.07 -3.30 2.04
C ALA A 180 -24.94 -4.60 2.84
N THR A 181 -25.60 -5.66 2.38
CA THR A 181 -25.51 -7.01 2.97
C THR A 181 -24.68 -7.97 2.11
N ASP A 182 -24.40 -7.58 0.87
CA ASP A 182 -23.63 -8.34 -0.10
C ASP A 182 -22.27 -7.63 -0.29
N HIS A 183 -21.27 -8.12 0.45
CA HIS A 183 -19.94 -7.53 0.49
C HIS A 183 -18.96 -8.34 -0.35
N ASP A 184 -18.25 -7.67 -1.24
CA ASP A 184 -17.17 -8.29 -2.02
C ASP A 184 -15.87 -8.20 -1.22
N THR A 185 -15.46 -9.32 -0.62
CA THR A 185 -14.27 -9.39 0.24
C THR A 185 -12.96 -9.12 -0.50
N GLN A 186 -12.96 -9.11 -1.84
CA GLN A 186 -11.79 -8.78 -2.65
C GLN A 186 -11.69 -7.30 -3.00
N LEU A 187 -12.80 -6.58 -3.00
CA LEU A 187 -12.88 -5.16 -3.36
C LEU A 187 -13.15 -4.27 -2.14
N GLU A 188 -13.57 -4.84 -1.02
CA GLU A 188 -13.96 -4.13 0.18
C GLU A 188 -13.12 -4.58 1.38
N TYR A 189 -13.13 -3.75 2.42
CA TYR A 189 -12.42 -4.03 3.66
C TYR A 189 -13.27 -3.74 4.89
N LYS A 190 -12.96 -4.44 5.97
CA LYS A 190 -13.48 -4.15 7.30
C LYS A 190 -12.66 -3.07 8.00
N PHE A 191 -13.34 -2.17 8.69
CA PHE A 191 -12.71 -1.05 9.40
C PHE A 191 -12.91 -1.11 10.92
N ILE A 192 -11.90 -0.67 11.66
CA ILE A 192 -11.90 -0.66 13.14
C ILE A 192 -11.35 0.68 13.64
N THR A 193 -12.01 1.26 14.65
CA THR A 193 -11.61 2.51 15.33
C THR A 193 -11.25 2.24 16.81
N ARG A 194 -10.26 1.36 17.02
CA ARG A 194 -9.78 0.91 18.35
C ARG A 194 -8.28 0.68 18.28
N LYS A 195 -7.60 0.60 19.42
CA LYS A 195 -6.17 0.25 19.44
C LYS A 195 -5.99 -1.26 19.32
N ASP A 196 -5.05 -1.71 18.48
CA ASP A 196 -4.66 -3.11 18.22
C ASP A 196 -5.69 -3.94 17.42
N LEU A 197 -5.20 -4.54 16.34
CA LEU A 197 -5.94 -5.47 15.50
C LEU A 197 -5.76 -6.90 16.00
N THR A 198 -6.86 -7.64 16.07
CA THR A 198 -6.90 -9.07 16.35
C THR A 198 -7.94 -9.71 15.44
N GLU A 199 -7.81 -11.01 15.20
CA GLU A 199 -8.77 -11.75 14.36
C GLU A 199 -10.19 -11.65 14.90
N SER A 200 -10.38 -11.72 16.22
CA SER A 200 -11.70 -11.60 16.85
C SER A 200 -12.34 -10.23 16.64
N ARG A 201 -11.55 -9.15 16.71
CA ARG A 201 -12.02 -7.79 16.42
C ARG A 201 -12.35 -7.62 14.96
N CYS A 202 -11.52 -8.17 14.08
CA CYS A 202 -11.78 -8.18 12.67
C CYS A 202 -13.08 -8.92 12.32
N ALA A 203 -13.29 -10.08 12.92
CA ALA A 203 -14.49 -10.88 12.71
C ALA A 203 -15.76 -10.14 13.20
N SER A 204 -15.67 -9.45 14.33
CA SER A 204 -16.82 -8.80 14.99
C SER A 204 -17.23 -7.44 14.40
N THR A 205 -16.31 -6.67 13.80
CA THR A 205 -16.69 -5.38 13.20
C THR A 205 -17.66 -5.57 12.05
N GLN A 206 -18.66 -4.69 12.02
CA GLN A 206 -19.67 -4.56 10.96
C GLN A 206 -19.43 -3.32 10.10
N GLN A 207 -18.33 -2.60 10.32
CA GLN A 207 -17.98 -1.43 9.51
C GLN A 207 -17.22 -1.90 8.26
N TRP A 208 -17.72 -1.52 7.10
CA TRP A 208 -17.12 -1.79 5.80
C TRP A 208 -16.85 -0.47 5.07
N ASN A 209 -15.74 -0.40 4.31
CA ASN A 209 -15.33 0.75 3.48
C ASN A 209 -15.67 2.12 4.08
N VAL A 210 -15.09 2.42 5.24
CA VAL A 210 -15.34 3.71 5.91
C VAL A 210 -14.63 4.82 5.13
N THR A 211 -15.43 5.77 4.64
CA THR A 211 -15.09 6.93 3.79
C THR A 211 -14.71 6.61 2.36
N ASP A 212 -13.71 5.74 2.14
CA ASP A 212 -13.07 5.59 0.84
C ASP A 212 -12.75 4.13 0.48
N PRO A 213 -12.79 3.76 -0.81
CA PRO A 213 -12.45 2.43 -1.27
C PRO A 213 -10.92 2.15 -1.21
N ARG A 214 -10.54 0.89 -1.43
CA ARG A 214 -9.12 0.51 -1.56
C ARG A 214 -8.46 1.24 -2.73
N GLY A 215 -7.20 1.63 -2.55
CA GLY A 215 -6.39 2.27 -3.58
C GLY A 215 -6.85 3.69 -3.98
N PHE A 216 -7.68 4.37 -3.19
CA PHE A 216 -8.25 5.67 -3.60
C PHE A 216 -7.23 6.80 -3.77
N ALA A 217 -6.08 6.74 -3.10
CA ALA A 217 -5.06 7.80 -3.14
C ALA A 217 -3.65 7.22 -3.28
N TRP A 218 -2.95 7.54 -4.38
CA TRP A 218 -1.56 7.12 -4.56
C TRP A 218 -0.61 7.81 -3.57
N VAL A 219 -0.90 9.05 -3.20
CA VAL A 219 -0.06 9.86 -2.30
C VAL A 219 -0.16 9.50 -0.83
N ASN A 220 -1.18 8.76 -0.41
CA ASN A 220 -1.49 8.55 1.01
C ASN A 220 -0.89 7.22 1.50
N GLY A 221 0.03 7.30 2.46
CA GLY A 221 0.70 6.17 3.10
C GLY A 221 -0.16 5.50 4.16
N GLU A 222 -1.35 5.04 3.79
CA GLU A 222 -2.25 4.28 4.65
C GLU A 222 -2.51 2.89 4.06
N TYR A 223 -2.92 1.91 4.88
CA TYR A 223 -3.31 0.58 4.39
C TYR A 223 -4.43 0.64 3.35
N ARG A 224 -5.38 1.57 3.47
CA ARG A 224 -6.42 1.74 2.44
C ARG A 224 -5.87 2.13 1.07
N CYS A 225 -4.65 2.64 1.00
CA CYS A 225 -4.09 3.31 -0.17
C CYS A 225 -2.88 2.55 -0.72
N ALA A 226 -1.70 2.78 -0.14
CA ALA A 226 -0.42 2.42 -0.74
C ALA A 226 0.44 1.49 0.15
N MET A 227 -0.15 0.84 1.17
CA MET A 227 0.54 -0.17 1.99
C MET A 227 -0.23 -1.50 2.04
N TYR A 228 0.48 -2.62 2.10
CA TYR A 228 -0.08 -3.98 2.27
C TYR A 228 0.87 -4.86 3.11
N ASN A 229 0.48 -6.10 3.43
CA ASN A 229 1.35 -7.10 4.07
C ASN A 229 0.99 -8.52 3.67
N HIS A 230 1.80 -9.47 4.12
CA HIS A 230 1.71 -10.88 3.78
C HIS A 230 0.99 -11.72 4.85
N TYR A 231 0.14 -11.09 5.68
CA TYR A 231 -0.64 -11.81 6.69
C TYR A 231 -1.63 -12.78 6.03
N LEU A 232 -2.25 -12.31 4.95
CA LEU A 232 -3.14 -13.09 4.09
C LEU A 232 -2.41 -13.46 2.79
N LEU A 233 -2.74 -14.63 2.25
CA LEU A 233 -2.28 -15.08 0.93
C LEU A 233 -2.75 -14.12 -0.18
N PRO A 234 -2.08 -14.14 -1.35
CA PRO A 234 -2.54 -13.44 -2.54
C PRO A 234 -4.02 -13.74 -2.86
N ASN A 235 -4.78 -12.71 -3.22
CA ASN A 235 -6.20 -12.79 -3.56
C ASN A 235 -7.09 -13.50 -2.51
N SER A 236 -6.68 -13.52 -1.23
CA SER A 236 -7.39 -14.22 -0.15
C SER A 236 -8.89 -13.92 -0.12
N ALA A 237 -9.74 -14.94 -0.01
CA ALA A 237 -11.19 -14.73 0.15
C ALA A 237 -11.56 -14.07 1.49
N VAL A 238 -10.62 -13.99 2.44
CA VAL A 238 -10.79 -13.25 3.70
C VAL A 238 -10.74 -11.76 3.40
N PRO A 239 -11.71 -10.96 3.89
CA PRO A 239 -11.69 -9.52 3.68
C PRO A 239 -10.47 -8.89 4.36
N ASP A 240 -9.92 -7.86 3.72
CA ASP A 240 -8.91 -7.04 4.36
C ASP A 240 -9.47 -6.40 5.64
N CYS A 241 -8.62 -6.19 6.62
CA CYS A 241 -9.04 -5.71 7.92
C CYS A 241 -8.07 -4.65 8.43
N MET A 242 -8.55 -3.43 8.52
CA MET A 242 -7.68 -2.29 8.79
C MET A 242 -8.36 -1.29 9.70
N GLY A 243 -7.60 -0.32 10.17
CA GLY A 243 -8.11 0.66 11.08
C GLY A 243 -7.08 1.71 11.41
N VAL A 244 -7.51 2.61 12.28
CA VAL A 244 -6.67 3.67 12.81
C VAL A 244 -6.88 3.74 14.31
N GLU A 245 -5.82 4.11 15.02
CA GLU A 245 -5.93 4.41 16.45
C GLU A 245 -6.74 5.71 16.62
N ALA A 246 -8.02 5.56 16.97
CA ALA A 246 -8.94 6.66 17.28
C ALA A 246 -9.50 6.51 18.70
N GLY A 247 -9.21 7.45 19.61
CA GLY A 247 -9.71 7.40 21.00
C GLY A 247 -9.08 8.40 21.99
N PHE A 248 -9.64 8.43 23.21
CA PHE A 248 -9.42 9.42 24.28
C PHE A 248 -8.00 9.48 24.89
N ASN A 249 -7.13 8.51 24.59
CA ASN A 249 -5.72 8.49 25.07
C ASN A 249 -4.70 8.64 23.93
N SER A 250 -5.13 9.03 22.74
CA SER A 250 -4.22 9.24 21.61
C SER A 250 -3.44 10.55 21.77
N THR A 251 -2.12 10.43 21.67
CA THR A 251 -1.20 11.57 21.59
C THR A 251 -1.16 12.08 20.14
N PRO A 252 -0.69 13.30 19.87
CA PRO A 252 -0.43 13.74 18.49
C PRO A 252 0.39 12.73 17.67
N GLN A 253 1.30 12.00 18.31
CA GLN A 253 2.14 10.97 17.70
C GLN A 253 1.35 9.73 17.25
N THR A 254 0.35 9.30 18.03
CA THR A 254 -0.36 8.02 17.79
C THR A 254 -1.76 8.20 17.23
N ARG A 255 -2.32 9.42 17.27
CA ARG A 255 -3.67 9.67 16.76
C ARG A 255 -3.73 9.38 15.26
N PHE A 256 -4.75 8.63 14.86
CA PHE A 256 -4.96 8.13 13.49
C PHE A 256 -3.82 7.28 12.93
N ARG A 257 -2.95 6.73 13.79
CA ARG A 257 -1.89 5.84 13.32
C ARG A 257 -2.54 4.59 12.72
N PRO A 258 -2.25 4.26 11.45
CA PRO A 258 -2.90 3.14 10.79
C PRO A 258 -2.33 1.82 11.28
N TYR A 259 -3.15 0.78 11.17
CA TYR A 259 -2.78 -0.62 11.33
C TYR A 259 -3.69 -1.45 10.43
N GLY A 260 -3.28 -2.65 10.04
CA GLY A 260 -4.16 -3.50 9.24
C GLY A 260 -3.51 -4.69 8.59
N TRP A 261 -4.33 -5.68 8.25
CA TRP A 261 -4.04 -6.75 7.32
C TRP A 261 -4.68 -6.42 5.98
N ARG A 262 -3.85 -6.11 4.98
CA ARG A 262 -4.30 -5.90 3.61
C ARG A 262 -3.55 -6.85 2.71
N ALA A 263 -4.29 -7.74 2.04
CA ALA A 263 -3.72 -8.69 1.11
C ALA A 263 -3.26 -8.02 -0.19
N ALA A 264 -2.24 -8.61 -0.81
CA ALA A 264 -1.97 -8.38 -2.23
C ALA A 264 -3.12 -8.94 -3.07
N ARG A 265 -3.61 -8.17 -4.04
CA ARG A 265 -4.74 -8.56 -4.90
C ARG A 265 -4.55 -8.11 -6.34
N SER A 266 -4.94 -8.94 -7.30
CA SER A 266 -4.91 -8.61 -8.72
C SER A 266 -6.05 -9.28 -9.48
N ASN A 267 -6.36 -8.77 -10.68
CA ASN A 267 -7.30 -9.41 -11.61
C ASN A 267 -6.60 -10.42 -12.55
N HIS A 268 -5.35 -10.81 -12.25
CA HIS A 268 -4.65 -11.82 -13.02
C HIS A 268 -5.07 -13.21 -12.56
N SER A 269 -5.07 -14.17 -13.48
CA SER A 269 -5.45 -15.53 -13.18
C SER A 269 -4.44 -16.20 -12.24
N GLY A 270 -4.88 -16.57 -11.05
CA GLY A 270 -4.17 -17.48 -10.14
C GLY A 270 -3.01 -16.87 -9.36
N GLY A 271 -2.97 -15.55 -9.18
CA GLY A 271 -1.88 -14.92 -8.44
C GLY A 271 -1.77 -13.41 -8.54
N VAL A 272 -0.64 -12.89 -8.08
CA VAL A 272 -0.28 -11.47 -8.10
C VAL A 272 1.16 -11.29 -8.59
N ASN A 273 1.46 -10.12 -9.14
CA ASN A 273 2.83 -9.72 -9.41
C ASN A 273 3.42 -9.02 -8.18
N VAL A 274 4.63 -9.43 -7.80
CA VAL A 274 5.39 -8.88 -6.68
C VAL A 274 6.68 -8.27 -7.22
N LEU A 275 6.94 -7.04 -6.83
CA LEU A 275 8.20 -6.33 -7.01
C LEU A 275 9.13 -6.67 -5.86
N MET A 276 10.32 -7.18 -6.18
CA MET A 276 11.37 -7.48 -5.22
C MET A 276 12.24 -6.24 -4.98
N ALA A 277 12.96 -6.22 -3.87
CA ALA A 277 13.79 -5.10 -3.45
C ALA A 277 15.00 -4.86 -4.37
N ASP A 278 15.36 -5.78 -5.27
CA ASP A 278 16.36 -5.57 -6.32
C ASP A 278 15.79 -4.94 -7.60
N GLY A 279 14.47 -4.72 -7.66
CA GLY A 279 13.77 -4.19 -8.83
C GLY A 279 13.25 -5.26 -9.80
N SER A 280 13.52 -6.55 -9.54
CA SER A 280 12.94 -7.65 -10.31
C SER A 280 11.46 -7.85 -9.97
N VAL A 281 10.69 -8.40 -10.91
CA VAL A 281 9.26 -8.67 -10.74
C VAL A 281 8.99 -10.14 -10.99
N MET A 282 8.33 -10.79 -10.03
CA MET A 282 7.93 -12.19 -10.13
C MET A 282 6.42 -12.35 -9.96
N PHE A 283 5.88 -13.45 -10.48
CA PHE A 283 4.48 -13.82 -10.27
C PHE A 283 4.41 -14.84 -9.14
N VAL A 284 3.52 -14.61 -8.17
CA VAL A 284 3.30 -15.48 -7.00
C VAL A 284 1.87 -16.02 -7.07
N SER A 285 1.75 -17.34 -6.89
CA SER A 285 0.48 -18.06 -6.94
C SER A 285 -0.42 -17.73 -5.75
N ASP A 286 -1.74 -17.78 -5.95
CA ASP A 286 -2.72 -17.74 -4.84
C ASP A 286 -2.54 -18.91 -3.85
N ASP A 287 -2.01 -20.04 -4.34
CA ASP A 287 -1.75 -21.26 -3.57
C ASP A 287 -0.32 -21.34 -3.00
N VAL A 288 0.42 -20.23 -2.94
CA VAL A 288 1.76 -20.22 -2.32
C VAL A 288 1.69 -20.66 -0.86
N ASP A 289 2.69 -21.40 -0.40
CA ASP A 289 2.79 -21.75 1.02
C ASP A 289 2.89 -20.48 1.88
N LEU A 290 2.10 -20.41 2.95
CA LEU A 290 1.99 -19.20 3.78
C LEU A 290 3.33 -18.85 4.44
N ALA A 291 4.14 -19.83 4.84
CA ALA A 291 5.44 -19.55 5.44
C ALA A 291 6.39 -18.95 4.41
N VAL A 292 6.39 -19.45 3.17
CA VAL A 292 7.16 -18.87 2.06
C VAL A 292 6.68 -17.45 1.73
N TRP A 293 5.36 -17.23 1.70
CA TRP A 293 4.77 -15.90 1.48
C TRP A 293 5.15 -14.93 2.60
N GLN A 294 5.11 -15.33 3.86
CA GLN A 294 5.48 -14.44 4.96
C GLN A 294 6.99 -14.18 4.99
N ALA A 295 7.82 -15.21 4.73
CA ALA A 295 9.26 -15.07 4.70
C ALA A 295 9.74 -14.08 3.63
N MET A 296 9.14 -14.06 2.43
CA MET A 296 9.54 -13.07 1.43
C MET A 296 9.14 -11.62 1.80
N ALA A 297 8.31 -11.41 2.83
CA ALA A 297 7.90 -10.09 3.27
C ALA A 297 8.91 -9.46 4.26
N THR A 298 9.72 -10.29 4.92
CA THR A 298 10.63 -9.87 5.98
C THR A 298 11.96 -9.39 5.42
N ARG A 299 12.66 -8.55 6.21
CA ARG A 299 14.05 -8.15 5.96
C ARG A 299 15.05 -8.87 6.87
N ASP A 300 14.55 -9.50 7.93
CA ASP A 300 15.33 -9.89 9.12
C ASP A 300 16.07 -11.23 8.92
N GLY A 301 15.53 -12.10 8.07
CA GLY A 301 16.23 -13.21 7.44
C GLY A 301 16.20 -14.53 8.20
N GLY A 302 16.41 -15.63 7.47
CA GLY A 302 16.41 -16.99 8.01
C GLY A 302 15.02 -17.60 8.19
N GLU A 303 13.97 -16.97 7.64
CA GLU A 303 12.60 -17.48 7.67
C GLU A 303 12.29 -18.45 6.51
N LEU A 304 13.12 -18.47 5.46
CA LEU A 304 12.98 -19.42 4.35
C LEU A 304 13.52 -20.82 4.74
N PRO A 305 12.79 -21.91 4.47
CA PRO A 305 13.32 -23.25 4.67
C PRO A 305 14.56 -23.47 3.77
N PRO A 306 15.59 -24.19 4.23
CA PRO A 306 16.73 -24.53 3.39
C PRO A 306 16.24 -25.30 2.15
N GLN A 307 16.70 -24.85 0.97
CA GLN A 307 16.41 -25.46 -0.32
C GLN A 307 16.90 -26.91 -0.41
#